data_AF-A0A4S9BB27-F1
#
_entry.id   AF-A0A4S9BB27-F1
#
_cell.length_a   1.000
_cell.length_b   1.000
_cell.length_c   1.000
_cell.angle_alpha   90.00
_cell.angle_beta   90.00
_cell.angle_gamma   90.00
#
_symmetry.space_group_name_H-M   'P 1'
#
loop_
_entity.id
_entity.type
_entity.pdbx_description
1 polymer ?
#
loop_
_entity_poly.entity_id
_entity_poly.type
_entity_poly.pdbx_seq_one_letter_code
_entity_poly.pdbx_strand_id
1 'polypeptide(L)'
;MLFQRAWRSLATAATCTDMKDKLMTLIVGAEETHFTWFHEILSFHSPFFAGAIKYSCYDESKNNTVRMPEDSPDVVREFMRWVTDHRVGGYGLGSDNPSIDPWTYWDLMVDIYIFGNKYGIPRLQNVAINEIISLFTDQFAFPRAATIDKVYELTPSGVSLRKLITDIVVLSHDNVEALIDGQSRFGEGFHPDFITDLVKRLYRAAIDDKAFKDQRLERSQWGQVRRCMYHVSEVAARSNGQRTTAYFVTSPQEEDDLVLTSAAAKLIAEGDLAVTEERTKDKKYSK
;
A
#
# COMPACT_ATOMS: atom_id res chain seq x y z
N MET A 1 -17.17 -10.67 21.63
CA MET A 1 -18.00 -10.88 22.85
C MET A 1 -17.24 -11.43 24.05
N LEU A 2 -16.16 -12.23 23.90
CA LEU A 2 -15.38 -12.75 25.04
C LEU A 2 -14.52 -11.68 25.75
N PHE A 3 -14.02 -10.67 25.03
CA PHE A 3 -13.26 -9.55 25.60
C PHE A 3 -14.07 -8.66 26.56
N GLN A 4 -15.36 -8.41 26.26
CA GLN A 4 -16.22 -7.56 27.11
C GLN A 4 -16.58 -8.19 28.46
N ARG A 5 -16.60 -9.53 28.56
CA ARG A 5 -16.95 -10.23 29.80
C ARG A 5 -15.77 -10.33 30.78
N ALA A 6 -14.54 -10.43 30.28
CA ALA A 6 -13.34 -10.43 31.13
C ALA A 6 -13.11 -9.08 31.81
N TRP A 7 -13.44 -7.97 31.12
CA TRP A 7 -13.20 -6.61 31.61
C TRP A 7 -14.01 -6.23 32.86
N ARG A 8 -15.26 -6.71 32.99
CA ARG A 8 -16.12 -6.38 34.15
C ARG A 8 -15.63 -6.99 35.47
N SER A 9 -14.78 -8.02 35.41
CA SER A 9 -14.27 -8.70 36.61
C SER A 9 -12.96 -8.12 37.15
N LEU A 10 -12.24 -7.30 36.37
CA LEU A 10 -10.94 -6.73 36.74
C LEU A 10 -11.04 -5.31 37.31
N ALA A 11 -12.22 -4.67 37.25
CA ALA A 11 -12.43 -3.31 37.73
C ALA A 11 -12.57 -3.19 39.26
N THR A 12 -12.62 -4.30 39.99
CA THR A 12 -12.63 -4.30 41.46
C THR A 12 -11.21 -4.43 42.00
N ALA A 13 -10.64 -3.28 42.37
CA ALA A 13 -9.41 -3.07 43.16
C ALA A 13 -8.08 -2.80 42.42
N ALA A 14 -8.08 -2.02 41.34
CA ALA A 14 -6.86 -1.33 40.90
C ALA A 14 -6.79 0.07 41.54
N THR A 15 -5.75 0.36 42.31
CA THR A 15 -5.44 1.71 42.77
C THR A 15 -5.03 2.57 41.56
N CYS A 16 -5.31 3.88 41.63
CA CYS A 16 -5.04 4.84 40.54
C CYS A 16 -3.57 4.82 40.03
N THR A 17 -2.63 4.36 40.86
CA THR A 17 -1.22 4.21 40.51
C THR A 17 -0.96 3.04 39.55
N ASP A 18 -1.59 1.87 39.77
CA ASP A 18 -1.39 0.66 38.94
C ASP A 18 -1.98 0.80 37.52
N MET A 19 -2.94 1.72 37.33
CA MET A 19 -3.49 2.02 36.02
C MET A 19 -2.55 2.90 35.18
N LYS A 20 -1.77 3.80 35.79
CA LYS A 20 -0.87 4.70 35.06
C LYS A 20 0.25 3.93 34.37
N ASP A 21 0.73 2.86 34.99
CA ASP A 21 1.76 2.00 34.43
C ASP A 21 1.24 1.20 33.21
N LYS A 22 -0.08 1.02 33.11
CA LYS A 22 -0.76 0.32 32.01
C LYS A 22 -1.16 1.23 30.84
N LEU A 23 -0.94 2.54 30.96
CA LEU A 23 -1.28 3.53 29.95
C LEU A 23 -0.03 4.05 29.23
N MET A 24 -0.20 4.32 27.94
CA MET A 24 0.77 5.00 27.08
C MET A 24 0.15 6.29 26.56
N THR A 25 0.94 7.36 26.55
CA THR A 25 0.57 8.66 25.97
C THR A 25 1.28 8.87 24.64
N LEU A 26 0.52 9.11 23.58
CA LEU A 26 1.01 9.53 22.28
C LEU A 26 0.91 11.05 22.19
N ILE A 27 2.01 11.72 21.87
CA ILE A 27 2.06 13.16 21.61
C ILE A 27 2.21 13.36 20.11
N VAL A 28 1.19 13.90 19.46
CA VAL A 28 1.02 13.83 18.00
C VAL A 28 0.96 15.22 17.37
N GLY A 29 1.66 15.39 16.26
CA GLY A 29 1.66 16.60 15.46
C GLY A 29 2.41 17.77 16.10
N ALA A 30 2.49 18.87 15.35
CA ALA A 30 3.17 20.10 15.78
C ALA A 30 2.51 20.76 17.01
N GLU A 31 1.20 20.59 17.18
CA GLU A 31 0.42 21.11 18.30
C GLU A 31 0.50 20.23 19.56
N GLU A 32 1.27 19.14 19.53
CA GLU A 32 1.41 18.21 20.66
C GLU A 32 0.05 17.70 21.18
N THR A 33 -0.82 17.22 20.28
CA THR A 33 -2.09 16.63 20.70
C THR A 33 -1.84 15.33 21.47
N HIS A 34 -2.43 15.21 22.65
CA HIS A 34 -2.23 14.08 23.55
C HIS A 34 -3.33 13.02 23.39
N PHE A 35 -2.93 11.78 23.16
CA PHE A 35 -3.81 10.62 23.16
C PHE A 35 -3.31 9.59 24.17
N THR A 36 -4.14 9.19 25.13
CA THR A 36 -3.76 8.19 26.13
C THR A 36 -4.56 6.92 25.94
N TRP A 37 -3.88 5.77 25.87
CA TRP A 37 -4.53 4.46 25.70
C TRP A 37 -3.76 3.34 26.40
N PHE A 38 -4.34 2.14 26.46
CA PHE A 38 -3.69 0.96 27.05
C PHE A 38 -2.52 0.48 26.20
N HIS A 39 -1.34 0.39 26.81
CA HIS A 39 -0.11 -0.01 26.11
C HIS A 39 -0.21 -1.44 25.57
N GLU A 40 -0.91 -2.35 26.26
CA GLU A 40 -1.12 -3.75 25.83
C GLU A 40 -1.86 -3.80 24.49
N ILE A 41 -2.87 -2.95 24.31
CA ILE A 41 -3.67 -2.89 23.09
C ILE A 41 -2.84 -2.31 21.95
N LEU A 42 -2.11 -1.22 22.20
CA LEU A 42 -1.22 -0.63 21.20
C LEU A 42 -0.13 -1.61 20.76
N SER A 43 0.47 -2.34 21.70
CA SER A 43 1.48 -3.38 21.45
C SER A 43 0.93 -4.54 20.63
N PHE A 44 -0.30 -4.96 20.92
CA PHE A 44 -0.93 -6.06 20.22
C PHE A 44 -1.10 -5.75 18.73
N HIS A 45 -1.44 -4.50 18.39
CA HIS A 45 -1.67 -4.09 17.02
C HIS A 45 -0.40 -3.64 16.28
N SER A 46 0.65 -3.24 16.99
CA SER A 46 1.86 -2.67 16.38
C SER A 46 3.15 -3.20 17.02
N PRO A 47 4.05 -3.79 16.23
CA PRO A 47 5.38 -4.16 16.70
C PRO A 47 6.21 -2.93 17.09
N PHE A 48 5.94 -1.77 16.49
CA PHE A 48 6.57 -0.51 16.88
C PHE A 48 6.19 -0.13 18.31
N PHE A 49 4.90 -0.12 18.65
CA PHE A 49 4.48 0.22 20.02
C PHE A 49 4.93 -0.84 21.03
N ALA A 50 4.91 -2.12 20.66
CA ALA A 50 5.47 -3.19 21.50
C ALA A 50 6.98 -2.98 21.78
N GLY A 51 7.73 -2.58 20.75
CA GLY A 51 9.13 -2.20 20.89
C GLY A 51 9.31 -0.96 21.77
N ALA A 52 8.54 0.10 21.52
CA ALA A 52 8.62 1.35 22.28
C ALA A 52 8.48 1.13 23.78
N ILE A 53 7.57 0.23 24.21
CA ILE A 53 7.36 -0.11 25.63
C ILE A 53 8.55 -0.90 26.19
N LYS A 54 9.05 -1.86 25.42
CA LYS A 54 10.21 -2.67 25.83
C LYS A 54 11.47 -1.80 26.01
N TYR A 55 11.62 -0.74 25.23
CA TYR A 55 12.74 0.18 25.37
C TYR A 55 12.49 1.27 26.43
N SER A 56 11.24 1.72 26.63
CA SER A 56 10.92 2.69 27.68
C SER A 56 11.03 2.09 29.09
N CYS A 57 10.78 0.79 29.26
CA CYS A 57 10.92 0.14 30.56
C CYS A 57 12.38 0.07 31.07
N TYR A 58 13.37 0.41 30.24
CA TYR A 58 14.78 0.44 30.60
C TYR A 58 15.31 1.86 30.89
N ASP A 59 14.49 2.88 30.67
CA ASP A 59 14.85 4.28 30.81
C ASP A 59 13.77 4.96 31.68
N GLU A 60 13.97 4.95 33.01
CA GLU A 60 13.03 5.49 34.01
C GLU A 60 12.65 6.96 33.74
N SER A 61 13.44 7.68 32.93
CA SER A 61 13.17 9.06 32.53
C SER A 61 12.07 9.19 31.45
N LYS A 62 11.76 8.12 30.71
CA LYS A 62 10.80 8.10 29.61
C LYS A 62 9.47 7.53 30.07
N ASN A 63 8.72 8.37 30.75
CA ASN A 63 7.39 8.11 31.29
C ASN A 63 6.38 7.69 30.20
N ASN A 64 6.31 6.42 29.80
CA ASN A 64 5.31 5.79 28.90
C ASN A 64 4.79 6.69 27.75
N THR A 65 5.67 7.52 27.17
CA THR A 65 5.29 8.57 26.23
C THR A 65 6.00 8.35 24.91
N VAL A 66 5.23 8.38 23.82
CA VAL A 66 5.74 8.26 22.45
C VAL A 66 5.43 9.57 21.72
N ARG A 67 6.46 10.20 21.15
CA ARG A 67 6.32 11.45 20.38
C ARG A 67 6.27 11.14 18.89
N MET A 68 5.31 11.73 18.19
CA MET A 68 4.95 11.48 16.80
C MET A 68 4.70 12.83 16.09
N PRO A 69 5.74 13.69 15.98
CA PRO A 69 5.57 15.09 15.56
C PRO A 69 5.16 15.25 14.08
N GLU A 70 5.46 14.26 13.25
CA GLU A 70 5.18 14.26 11.81
C GLU A 70 3.79 13.69 11.48
N ASP A 71 3.14 13.05 12.44
CA ASP A 71 1.88 12.34 12.23
C ASP A 71 0.68 13.27 12.50
N SER A 72 -0.39 13.09 11.73
CA SER A 72 -1.61 13.87 11.89
C SER A 72 -2.43 13.39 13.10
N PRO A 73 -2.89 14.30 13.98
CA PRO A 73 -3.83 13.96 15.06
C PRO A 73 -5.10 13.28 14.56
N ASP A 74 -5.56 13.62 13.34
CA ASP A 74 -6.76 13.01 12.77
C ASP A 74 -6.54 11.54 12.45
N VAL A 75 -5.39 11.21 11.87
CA VAL A 75 -5.01 9.81 11.57
C VAL A 75 -4.90 8.99 12.85
N VAL A 76 -4.31 9.55 13.92
CA VAL A 76 -4.22 8.87 15.21
C VAL A 76 -5.61 8.70 15.85
N ARG A 77 -6.50 9.68 15.71
CA ARG A 77 -7.89 9.56 16.19
C ARG A 77 -8.64 8.44 15.48
N GLU A 78 -8.48 8.32 14.16
CA GLU A 78 -9.06 7.24 13.36
C GLU A 78 -8.48 5.88 13.76
N PHE A 79 -7.17 5.81 13.98
CA PHE A 79 -6.51 4.61 14.48
C PHE A 79 -7.07 4.18 15.86
N MET A 80 -7.27 5.11 16.80
CA MET A 80 -7.85 4.81 18.11
C MET A 80 -9.31 4.33 18.00
N ARG A 81 -10.09 4.92 17.09
CA ARG A 81 -11.44 4.41 16.80
C ARG A 81 -11.38 3.00 16.24
N TRP A 82 -10.48 2.73 15.30
CA TRP A 82 -10.30 1.39 14.74
C TRP A 82 -9.87 0.38 15.80
N VAL A 83 -8.96 0.72 16.71
CA VAL A 83 -8.57 -0.15 17.82
C VAL A 83 -9.79 -0.53 18.68
N THR A 84 -10.71 0.40 18.89
CA THR A 84 -11.89 0.18 19.74
C THR A 84 -12.97 -0.61 19.00
N ASP A 85 -13.36 -0.15 17.81
CA ASP A 85 -14.56 -0.62 17.10
C ASP A 85 -14.25 -1.53 15.91
N HIS A 86 -12.97 -1.72 15.59
CA HIS A 86 -12.47 -2.44 14.41
C HIS A 86 -12.98 -1.85 13.09
N ARG A 87 -13.36 -0.58 13.12
CA ARG A 87 -13.86 0.20 11.99
C ARG A 87 -13.07 1.49 11.87
N VAL A 88 -12.58 1.74 10.66
CA VAL A 88 -12.21 3.09 10.21
C VAL A 88 -13.42 3.64 9.48
N GLY A 89 -13.60 4.96 9.45
CA GLY A 89 -14.71 5.57 8.70
C GLY A 89 -16.03 5.73 9.44
N GLY A 90 -17.06 6.06 8.66
CA GLY A 90 -18.29 6.69 9.12
C GLY A 90 -18.47 8.11 8.58
N TYR A 91 -17.59 8.56 7.68
CA TYR A 91 -17.64 9.86 7.02
C TYR A 91 -17.89 9.73 5.51
N GLY A 92 -18.37 10.80 4.88
CA GLY A 92 -18.69 10.85 3.45
C GLY A 92 -20.18 10.81 3.13
N LEU A 93 -20.53 11.02 1.86
CA LEU A 93 -21.92 11.04 1.39
C LEU A 93 -22.58 9.67 1.64
N GLY A 94 -23.67 9.65 2.42
CA GLY A 94 -24.41 8.43 2.76
C GLY A 94 -23.91 7.68 4.01
N SER A 95 -22.95 8.24 4.75
CA SER A 95 -22.47 7.69 6.03
C SER A 95 -23.20 8.29 7.24
N ASP A 96 -22.99 7.69 8.42
CA ASP A 96 -23.52 8.18 9.70
C ASP A 96 -22.96 9.56 10.12
N ASN A 97 -21.90 10.06 9.47
CA ASN A 97 -21.27 11.37 9.74
C ASN A 97 -20.79 12.08 8.45
N PRO A 98 -21.67 12.69 7.64
CA PRO A 98 -21.35 13.24 6.31
C PRO A 98 -20.52 14.54 6.30
N SER A 99 -19.81 14.85 7.38
CA SER A 99 -19.12 16.13 7.59
C SER A 99 -17.80 16.29 6.81
N ILE A 100 -17.32 15.24 6.16
CA ILE A 100 -16.10 15.26 5.33
C ILE A 100 -16.49 14.91 3.89
N ASP A 101 -16.01 15.68 2.91
CA ASP A 101 -16.25 15.37 1.50
C ASP A 101 -15.47 14.12 1.05
N PRO A 102 -15.92 13.47 -0.05
CA PRO A 102 -15.34 12.19 -0.48
C PRO A 102 -13.83 12.25 -0.79
N TRP A 103 -13.30 13.39 -1.26
CA TRP A 103 -11.88 13.53 -1.60
C TRP A 103 -11.03 13.73 -0.36
N THR A 104 -11.47 14.55 0.59
CA THR A 104 -10.76 14.67 1.87
C THR A 104 -10.78 13.35 2.65
N TYR A 105 -11.89 12.62 2.61
CA TYR A 105 -11.96 11.30 3.24
C TYR A 105 -11.08 10.26 2.52
N TRP A 106 -10.94 10.35 1.19
CA TRP A 106 -9.96 9.57 0.43
C TRP A 106 -8.53 9.80 0.90
N ASP A 107 -8.12 11.06 1.03
CA ASP A 107 -6.77 11.41 1.51
C ASP A 107 -6.52 10.91 2.93
N LEU A 108 -7.53 10.99 3.79
CA LEU A 108 -7.46 10.41 5.14
C LEU A 108 -7.22 8.89 5.09
N MET A 109 -7.87 8.15 4.18
CA MET A 109 -7.63 6.71 4.05
C MET A 109 -6.22 6.41 3.55
N VAL A 110 -5.69 7.22 2.64
CA VAL A 110 -4.28 7.13 2.22
C VAL A 110 -3.35 7.36 3.40
N ASP A 111 -3.62 8.36 4.23
CA ASP A 111 -2.80 8.68 5.41
C ASP A 111 -2.86 7.57 6.47
N ILE A 112 -4.02 6.95 6.66
CA ILE A 112 -4.18 5.78 7.53
C ILE A 112 -3.39 4.58 7.01
N TYR A 113 -3.36 4.36 5.68
CA TYR A 113 -2.53 3.31 5.10
C TYR A 113 -1.05 3.59 5.36
N ILE A 114 -0.58 4.83 5.12
CA ILE A 114 0.81 5.24 5.36
C ILE A 114 1.17 5.07 6.83
N PHE A 115 0.30 5.49 7.75
CA PHE A 115 0.46 5.28 9.17
C PHE A 115 0.57 3.79 9.53
N GLY A 116 -0.33 2.96 9.00
CA GLY A 116 -0.27 1.52 9.17
C GLY A 116 1.03 0.92 8.62
N ASN A 117 1.56 1.44 7.52
CA ASN A 117 2.85 1.01 6.98
C ASN A 117 4.02 1.42 7.91
N LYS A 118 4.06 2.69 8.32
CA LYS A 118 5.08 3.28 9.20
C LYS A 118 5.19 2.54 10.53
N TYR A 119 4.05 2.15 11.12
CA TYR A 119 3.97 1.52 12.44
C TYR A 119 3.76 0.00 12.40
N GLY A 120 3.82 -0.62 11.21
CA GLY A 120 3.71 -2.07 11.05
C GLY A 120 2.37 -2.65 11.49
N ILE A 121 1.26 -2.07 11.01
CA ILE A 121 -0.13 -2.43 11.36
C ILE A 121 -0.88 -2.90 10.09
N PRO A 122 -0.65 -4.14 9.59
CA PRO A 122 -1.19 -4.61 8.32
C PRO A 122 -2.71 -4.63 8.27
N ARG A 123 -3.35 -4.90 9.40
CA ARG A 123 -4.81 -4.91 9.50
C ARG A 123 -5.41 -3.53 9.26
N LEU A 124 -4.74 -2.48 9.75
CA LEU A 124 -5.16 -1.10 9.50
C LEU A 124 -4.99 -0.72 8.03
N GLN A 125 -3.86 -1.13 7.41
CA GLN A 125 -3.63 -0.97 5.97
C GLN A 125 -4.74 -1.64 5.14
N ASN A 126 -5.16 -2.84 5.52
CA ASN A 126 -6.21 -3.58 4.82
C ASN A 126 -7.59 -2.93 4.97
N VAL A 127 -7.88 -2.34 6.13
CA VAL A 127 -9.10 -1.55 6.32
C VAL A 127 -9.07 -0.32 5.41
N ALA A 128 -7.97 0.45 5.39
CA ALA A 128 -7.84 1.60 4.50
C ALA A 128 -8.04 1.22 3.02
N ILE A 129 -7.48 0.09 2.57
CA ILE A 129 -7.68 -0.41 1.20
C ILE A 129 -9.16 -0.69 0.89
N ASN A 130 -9.88 -1.30 1.82
CA ASN A 130 -11.30 -1.57 1.64
C ASN A 130 -12.11 -0.28 1.50
N GLU A 131 -11.81 0.72 2.32
CA GLU A 131 -12.47 2.03 2.30
C GLU A 131 -12.16 2.77 0.99
N ILE A 132 -10.90 2.79 0.55
CA ILE A 132 -10.46 3.37 -0.73
C ILE A 132 -11.24 2.74 -1.90
N ILE A 133 -11.31 1.41 -1.98
CA ILE A 133 -12.07 0.74 -3.06
C ILE A 133 -13.56 1.13 -2.99
N SER A 134 -14.14 1.22 -1.79
CA SER A 134 -15.56 1.58 -1.62
C SER A 134 -15.80 3.03 -2.03
N LEU A 135 -14.95 3.97 -1.64
CA LEU A 135 -15.04 5.39 -2.05
C LEU A 135 -14.95 5.57 -3.55
N PHE A 136 -14.04 4.83 -4.20
CA PHE A 136 -13.91 4.90 -5.64
C PHE A 136 -15.17 4.37 -6.35
N THR A 137 -15.71 3.26 -5.84
CA THR A 137 -16.91 2.60 -6.39
C THR A 137 -18.16 3.45 -6.21
N ASP A 138 -18.38 3.96 -5.00
CA ASP A 138 -19.66 4.52 -4.57
C ASP A 138 -19.74 6.04 -4.73
N GLN A 139 -18.63 6.74 -4.51
CA GLN A 139 -18.60 8.21 -4.42
C GLN A 139 -17.78 8.88 -5.53
N PHE A 140 -17.20 8.09 -6.44
CA PHE A 140 -16.36 8.59 -7.54
C PHE A 140 -15.18 9.47 -7.09
N ALA A 141 -14.68 9.22 -5.88
CA ALA A 141 -13.45 9.84 -5.40
C ALA A 141 -12.25 9.21 -6.11
N PHE A 142 -11.40 10.03 -6.72
CA PHE A 142 -10.24 9.59 -7.50
C PHE A 142 -8.93 10.12 -6.89
N PRO A 143 -7.82 9.37 -6.93
CA PRO A 143 -6.55 9.85 -6.40
C PRO A 143 -6.09 11.12 -7.13
N ARG A 144 -5.85 12.18 -6.36
CA ARG A 144 -5.28 13.45 -6.88
C ARG A 144 -3.76 13.29 -7.03
N ALA A 145 -3.14 14.08 -7.91
CA ALA A 145 -1.69 14.01 -8.13
C ALA A 145 -0.88 14.18 -6.84
N ALA A 146 -1.20 15.20 -6.04
CA ALA A 146 -0.57 15.40 -4.73
C ALA A 146 -0.71 14.18 -3.79
N THR A 147 -1.83 13.47 -3.85
CA THR A 147 -2.05 12.24 -3.07
C THR A 147 -1.17 11.11 -3.61
N ILE A 148 -1.06 10.97 -4.94
CA ILE A 148 -0.18 9.99 -5.58
C ILE A 148 1.28 10.26 -5.20
N ASP A 149 1.74 11.51 -5.32
CA ASP A 149 3.10 11.90 -4.94
C ASP A 149 3.37 11.54 -3.47
N LYS A 150 2.46 11.91 -2.57
CA LYS A 150 2.56 11.54 -1.15
C LYS A 150 2.67 10.03 -0.92
N VAL A 151 1.89 9.20 -1.63
CA VAL A 151 2.01 7.74 -1.51
C VAL A 151 3.40 7.27 -1.92
N TYR A 152 3.92 7.82 -3.02
CA TYR A 152 5.20 7.39 -3.56
C TYR A 152 6.41 7.95 -2.80
N GLU A 153 6.26 9.07 -2.09
CA GLU A 153 7.29 9.60 -1.19
C GLU A 153 7.32 8.87 0.16
N LEU A 154 6.15 8.56 0.73
CA LEU A 154 6.04 8.10 2.13
C LEU A 154 5.91 6.59 2.29
N THR A 155 5.93 5.82 1.20
CA THR A 155 5.90 4.35 1.25
C THR A 155 7.07 3.74 0.50
N PRO A 156 7.55 2.55 0.84
CA PRO A 156 8.56 1.86 0.03
C PRO A 156 7.96 1.32 -1.28
N SER A 157 8.83 0.94 -2.22
CA SER A 157 8.41 0.31 -3.47
C SER A 157 7.74 -1.05 -3.20
N GLY A 158 6.78 -1.43 -4.05
CA GLY A 158 6.10 -2.73 -3.98
C GLY A 158 5.01 -2.86 -2.92
N VAL A 159 4.70 -1.81 -2.15
CA VAL A 159 3.53 -1.84 -1.25
C VAL A 159 2.21 -1.92 -2.02
N SER A 160 1.22 -2.55 -1.42
CA SER A 160 -0.04 -2.81 -2.10
C SER A 160 -0.84 -1.56 -2.49
N LEU A 161 -0.72 -0.46 -1.74
CA LEU A 161 -1.41 0.80 -2.10
C LEU A 161 -0.92 1.38 -3.43
N ARG A 162 0.40 1.34 -3.72
CA ARG A 162 0.95 1.77 -5.02
C ARG A 162 0.34 0.96 -6.17
N LYS A 163 0.22 -0.36 -5.98
CA LYS A 163 -0.45 -1.24 -6.94
C LYS A 163 -1.92 -0.87 -7.12
N LEU A 164 -2.66 -0.66 -6.03
CA LEU A 164 -4.08 -0.29 -6.10
C LEU A 164 -4.30 1.01 -6.86
N ILE A 165 -3.56 2.07 -6.53
CA ILE A 165 -3.66 3.37 -7.21
C ILE A 165 -3.33 3.23 -8.70
N THR A 166 -2.28 2.49 -9.03
CA THR A 166 -1.91 2.22 -10.43
C THR A 166 -3.02 1.49 -11.17
N ASP A 167 -3.61 0.44 -10.58
CA ASP A 167 -4.71 -0.30 -11.20
C ASP A 167 -5.98 0.57 -11.32
N ILE A 168 -6.31 1.40 -10.33
CA ILE A 168 -7.43 2.35 -10.40
C ILE A 168 -7.26 3.30 -11.59
N VAL A 169 -6.05 3.85 -11.76
CA VAL A 169 -5.74 4.77 -12.85
C VAL A 169 -5.81 4.07 -14.20
N VAL A 170 -5.14 2.92 -14.36
CA VAL A 170 -5.03 2.24 -15.65
C VAL A 170 -6.32 1.56 -16.08
N LEU A 171 -7.02 0.88 -15.16
CA LEU A 171 -8.17 0.04 -15.52
C LEU A 171 -9.47 0.81 -15.63
N SER A 172 -9.51 2.06 -15.12
CA SER A 172 -10.72 2.89 -15.10
C SER A 172 -10.68 4.08 -16.05
N HIS A 173 -9.54 4.44 -16.63
CA HIS A 173 -9.44 5.56 -17.59
C HIS A 173 -9.46 5.08 -19.03
N ASP A 174 -10.45 5.55 -19.80
CA ASP A 174 -10.56 5.29 -21.25
C ASP A 174 -9.48 5.98 -22.07
N ASN A 175 -8.97 7.12 -21.57
CA ASN A 175 -7.92 7.88 -22.21
C ASN A 175 -6.75 8.10 -21.24
N VAL A 176 -5.81 7.16 -21.23
CA VAL A 176 -4.58 7.25 -20.42
C VAL A 176 -3.61 8.29 -20.99
N GLU A 177 -3.66 8.60 -22.29
CA GLU A 177 -2.87 9.67 -22.91
C GLU A 177 -3.25 11.04 -22.34
N ALA A 178 -4.54 11.32 -22.15
CA ALA A 178 -5.00 12.55 -21.49
C ALA A 178 -4.52 12.66 -20.03
N LEU A 179 -4.21 11.54 -19.39
CA LEU A 179 -3.61 11.51 -18.06
C LEU A 179 -2.14 11.95 -18.11
N ILE A 180 -1.41 11.56 -19.16
CA ILE A 180 0.03 11.81 -19.33
C ILE A 180 0.32 13.19 -19.95
N ASP A 181 -0.54 13.67 -20.85
CA ASP A 181 -0.33 14.91 -21.62
C ASP A 181 -0.60 16.21 -20.84
N GLY A 182 -0.81 16.13 -19.52
CA GLY A 182 -1.06 17.29 -18.66
C GLY A 182 -2.37 18.03 -18.96
N GLN A 183 -3.22 17.51 -19.86
CA GLN A 183 -4.57 18.03 -20.14
C GLN A 183 -5.60 17.61 -19.09
N SER A 184 -5.25 16.61 -18.28
CA SER A 184 -6.00 16.23 -17.11
C SER A 184 -5.70 17.20 -15.96
N ARG A 185 -6.65 17.38 -15.04
CA ARG A 185 -6.65 18.37 -13.96
C ARG A 185 -5.57 18.11 -12.87
N PHE A 186 -4.47 17.43 -13.20
CA PHE A 186 -3.54 16.78 -12.27
C PHE A 186 -2.22 17.55 -12.01
N GLY A 187 -2.06 18.83 -12.40
CA GLY A 187 -0.93 19.64 -11.91
C GLY A 187 0.45 19.32 -12.51
N GLU A 188 1.53 19.57 -11.76
CA GLU A 188 2.96 19.55 -12.18
C GLU A 188 3.55 18.17 -12.55
N GLY A 189 2.73 17.29 -13.13
CA GLY A 189 3.12 15.92 -13.49
C GLY A 189 2.93 14.93 -12.33
N PHE A 190 3.31 13.68 -12.56
CA PHE A 190 3.25 12.61 -11.55
C PHE A 190 4.64 12.22 -11.04
N HIS A 191 4.70 11.68 -9.83
CA HIS A 191 5.90 11.06 -9.27
C HIS A 191 6.60 10.10 -10.27
N PRO A 192 7.94 10.17 -10.45
CA PRO A 192 8.67 9.34 -11.43
C PRO A 192 8.48 7.83 -11.25
N ASP A 193 8.47 7.34 -10.02
CA ASP A 193 8.19 5.93 -9.71
C ASP A 193 6.76 5.53 -10.09
N PHE A 194 5.79 6.45 -9.96
CA PHE A 194 4.41 6.18 -10.39
C PHE A 194 4.35 6.06 -11.91
N ILE A 195 5.01 6.95 -12.65
CA ILE A 195 5.14 6.84 -14.11
C ILE A 195 5.75 5.49 -14.49
N THR A 196 6.77 5.04 -13.75
CA THR A 196 7.40 3.74 -13.99
C THR A 196 6.43 2.58 -13.78
N ASP A 197 5.66 2.58 -12.70
CA ASP A 197 4.64 1.55 -12.43
C ASP A 197 3.50 1.59 -13.45
N LEU A 198 3.08 2.80 -13.83
CA LEU A 198 2.08 3.06 -14.87
C LEU A 198 2.51 2.47 -16.21
N VAL A 199 3.71 2.80 -16.69
CA VAL A 199 4.28 2.28 -17.95
C VAL A 199 4.40 0.76 -17.90
N LYS A 200 4.90 0.17 -16.81
CA LYS A 200 4.97 -1.29 -16.65
C LYS A 200 3.59 -1.93 -16.73
N ARG A 201 2.57 -1.29 -16.14
CA ARG A 201 1.21 -1.81 -16.14
C ARG A 201 0.56 -1.73 -17.52
N LEU A 202 0.77 -0.63 -18.24
CA LEU A 202 0.33 -0.43 -19.63
C LEU A 202 1.08 -1.33 -20.62
N TYR A 203 2.36 -1.59 -20.40
CA TYR A 203 3.11 -2.51 -21.25
C TYR A 203 2.58 -3.95 -21.12
N ARG A 204 2.31 -4.41 -19.90
CA ARG A 204 1.64 -5.71 -19.65
C ARG A 204 0.25 -5.76 -20.28
N ALA A 205 -0.43 -4.63 -20.33
CA ALA A 205 -1.71 -4.48 -21.00
C ALA A 205 -1.61 -4.65 -22.52
N ALA A 206 -0.59 -4.04 -23.13
CA ALA A 206 -0.38 -4.07 -24.57
C ALA A 206 0.05 -5.44 -25.12
N ILE A 207 0.76 -6.24 -24.31
CA ILE A 207 1.19 -7.60 -24.71
C ILE A 207 -0.02 -8.53 -24.93
N ASP A 208 -1.09 -8.35 -24.15
CA ASP A 208 -2.32 -9.14 -24.24
C ASP A 208 -3.54 -8.22 -24.15
N ASP A 209 -3.78 -7.47 -25.23
CA ASP A 209 -4.85 -6.48 -25.33
C ASP A 209 -6.24 -7.08 -25.02
N LYS A 210 -6.46 -8.35 -25.39
CA LYS A 210 -7.70 -9.04 -25.08
C LYS A 210 -7.84 -9.27 -23.57
N ALA A 211 -6.84 -9.88 -22.93
CA ALA A 211 -6.86 -10.10 -21.48
C ALA A 211 -6.86 -8.78 -20.69
N PHE A 212 -6.29 -7.71 -21.25
CA PHE A 212 -6.34 -6.39 -20.64
C PHE A 212 -7.72 -5.72 -20.76
N LYS A 213 -8.36 -5.80 -21.93
CA LYS A 213 -9.74 -5.33 -22.11
C LYS A 213 -10.68 -6.06 -21.16
N ASP A 214 -10.47 -7.36 -20.95
CA ASP A 214 -11.21 -8.16 -19.97
C ASP A 214 -10.92 -7.75 -18.51
N GLN A 215 -9.78 -7.09 -18.26
CA GLN A 215 -9.42 -6.50 -16.95
C GLN A 215 -9.89 -5.06 -16.80
N ARG A 216 -10.33 -4.37 -17.86
CA ARG A 216 -10.88 -3.02 -17.73
C ARG A 216 -12.12 -3.09 -16.87
N LEU A 217 -12.24 -2.14 -15.95
CA LEU A 217 -13.33 -2.12 -15.00
C LEU A 217 -14.05 -0.79 -15.13
N GLU A 218 -15.32 -0.86 -15.48
CA GLU A 218 -16.24 0.22 -15.18
C GLU A 218 -16.25 0.45 -13.66
N ARG A 219 -16.52 1.69 -13.25
CA ARG A 219 -16.55 2.08 -11.84
C ARG A 219 -17.42 1.15 -10.99
N SER A 220 -18.61 0.79 -11.46
CA SER A 220 -19.55 -0.10 -10.75
C SER A 220 -18.98 -1.51 -10.52
N GLN A 221 -18.02 -1.94 -11.34
CA GLN A 221 -17.39 -3.25 -11.25
C GLN A 221 -16.27 -3.29 -10.19
N TRP A 222 -15.78 -2.13 -9.71
CA TRP A 222 -14.78 -2.07 -8.64
C TRP A 222 -15.28 -2.63 -7.31
N GLY A 223 -16.60 -2.63 -7.06
CA GLY A 223 -17.18 -3.32 -5.92
C GLY A 223 -16.98 -4.85 -5.94
N GLN A 224 -16.70 -5.43 -7.12
CA GLN A 224 -16.57 -6.87 -7.33
C GLN A 224 -15.12 -7.34 -7.36
N VAL A 225 -14.14 -6.43 -7.30
CA VAL A 225 -12.72 -6.81 -7.32
C VAL A 225 -12.37 -7.62 -6.09
N ARG A 226 -11.49 -8.60 -6.28
CA ARG A 226 -10.92 -9.36 -5.16
C ARG A 226 -10.01 -8.46 -4.33
N ARG A 227 -10.58 -7.77 -3.32
CA ARG A 227 -9.87 -6.83 -2.44
C ARG A 227 -8.59 -7.41 -1.83
N CYS A 228 -8.56 -8.72 -1.59
CA CYS A 228 -7.39 -9.45 -1.10
C CYS A 228 -6.16 -9.37 -2.02
N MET A 229 -6.33 -9.06 -3.31
CA MET A 229 -5.22 -8.82 -4.24
C MET A 229 -4.41 -7.56 -3.88
N TYR A 230 -5.00 -6.68 -3.08
CA TYR A 230 -4.39 -5.46 -2.58
C TYR A 230 -4.12 -5.54 -1.07
N HIS A 231 -4.60 -6.57 -0.36
CA HIS A 231 -4.32 -6.66 1.07
C HIS A 231 -2.86 -7.02 1.36
N VAL A 232 -2.33 -6.43 2.43
CA VAL A 232 -1.05 -6.77 3.02
C VAL A 232 -1.25 -8.03 3.87
N SER A 233 -0.49 -9.09 3.58
CA SER A 233 -0.45 -10.27 4.44
C SER A 233 0.42 -10.00 5.67
N GLU A 234 0.07 -10.57 6.83
CA GLU A 234 0.88 -10.42 8.06
C GLU A 234 2.31 -10.97 7.88
N VAL A 235 2.50 -11.90 6.94
CA VAL A 235 3.82 -12.44 6.55
C VAL A 235 4.61 -11.45 5.70
N ALA A 236 3.99 -10.82 4.70
CA ALA A 236 4.64 -9.83 3.84
C ALA A 236 4.98 -8.53 4.59
N ALA A 237 4.19 -8.17 5.61
CA ALA A 237 4.46 -7.00 6.45
C ALA A 237 5.77 -7.09 7.22
N ARG A 238 6.17 -8.31 7.64
CA ARG A 238 7.43 -8.53 8.37
C ARG A 238 8.67 -8.47 7.48
N SER A 239 8.49 -8.57 6.16
CA SER A 239 9.62 -8.59 5.22
C SER A 239 9.96 -7.24 4.61
N ASN A 240 9.29 -6.14 4.99
CA ASN A 240 9.57 -4.77 4.52
C ASN A 240 9.87 -4.68 3.00
N GLY A 241 9.06 -5.36 2.18
CA GLY A 241 9.22 -5.33 0.73
C GLY A 241 10.41 -6.14 0.18
N GLN A 242 11.22 -6.79 1.00
CA GLN A 242 12.03 -7.90 0.53
C GLN A 242 11.06 -9.02 0.13
N ARG A 243 11.18 -9.50 -1.12
CA ARG A 243 10.50 -10.70 -1.61
C ARG A 243 10.80 -11.83 -0.63
N THR A 244 9.87 -12.09 0.28
CA THR A 244 9.81 -13.39 0.92
C THR A 244 9.34 -14.33 -0.17
N THR A 245 10.23 -15.22 -0.60
CA THR A 245 9.84 -16.44 -1.30
C THR A 245 8.94 -17.21 -0.34
N ALA A 246 7.65 -16.88 -0.35
CA ALA A 246 6.65 -17.75 0.21
C ALA A 246 6.77 -19.05 -0.59
N TYR A 247 7.29 -20.09 0.06
CA TYR A 247 7.16 -21.45 -0.41
C TYR A 247 5.67 -21.73 -0.53
N PHE A 248 5.11 -21.46 -1.70
CA PHE A 248 3.91 -22.14 -2.12
C PHE A 248 4.33 -23.61 -2.24
N VAL A 249 3.84 -24.44 -1.34
CA VAL A 249 3.75 -25.87 -1.59
C VAL A 249 2.73 -26.02 -2.70
N THR A 250 3.17 -25.84 -3.95
CA THR A 250 2.46 -26.38 -5.11
C THR A 250 2.81 -27.85 -5.18
N SER A 251 1.78 -28.70 -5.20
CA SER A 251 1.92 -30.11 -5.54
C SER A 251 2.70 -30.26 -6.86
N PRO A 252 3.61 -31.24 -6.98
CA PRO A 252 4.50 -31.34 -8.12
C PRO A 252 3.77 -31.95 -9.32
N GLN A 253 3.31 -31.13 -10.29
CA GLN A 253 2.93 -31.63 -11.62
C GLN A 253 3.21 -30.70 -12.81
N GLU A 254 3.82 -29.52 -12.66
CA GLU A 254 4.11 -28.66 -13.84
C GLU A 254 5.49 -27.99 -13.74
N GLU A 255 6.57 -28.79 -13.68
CA GLU A 255 7.95 -28.27 -13.70
C GLU A 255 8.75 -28.65 -14.96
N ASP A 256 8.14 -29.25 -15.98
CA ASP A 256 8.86 -29.72 -17.18
C ASP A 256 8.83 -28.78 -18.40
N ASP A 257 8.06 -27.68 -18.41
CA ASP A 257 7.90 -26.86 -19.63
C ASP A 257 8.70 -25.54 -19.70
N LEU A 258 9.54 -25.23 -18.69
CA LEU A 258 10.29 -23.95 -18.65
C LEU A 258 11.81 -24.06 -18.87
N VAL A 259 12.33 -25.24 -19.18
CA VAL A 259 13.78 -25.45 -19.43
C VAL A 259 14.16 -25.20 -20.92
N LEU A 260 13.20 -25.09 -21.83
CA LEU A 260 13.49 -25.06 -23.28
C LEU A 260 13.83 -23.68 -23.88
N THR A 261 13.74 -22.57 -23.15
CA THR A 261 14.04 -21.23 -23.71
C THR A 261 15.46 -20.74 -23.42
N SER A 262 16.18 -21.35 -22.47
CA SER A 262 17.56 -20.99 -22.13
C SER A 262 18.61 -21.64 -23.04
N ALA A 263 18.32 -22.78 -23.66
CA ALA A 263 19.27 -23.49 -24.52
C ALA A 263 19.37 -22.88 -25.93
N ALA A 264 18.28 -22.28 -26.43
CA ALA A 264 18.24 -21.67 -27.77
C ALA A 264 19.00 -20.32 -27.85
N ALA A 265 19.08 -19.57 -26.74
CA ALA A 265 19.78 -18.29 -26.70
C ALA A 265 21.31 -18.44 -26.75
N LYS A 266 21.85 -19.62 -26.40
CA LYS A 266 23.29 -19.86 -26.33
C LYS A 266 23.91 -20.31 -27.67
N LEU A 267 23.10 -20.75 -28.62
CA LEU A 267 23.57 -21.21 -29.94
C LEU A 267 23.68 -20.10 -31.00
N ILE A 268 23.22 -18.88 -30.72
CA ILE A 268 23.26 -17.76 -31.68
C ILE A 268 24.50 -16.87 -31.46
N ALA A 269 25.13 -16.93 -30.28
CA ALA A 269 26.28 -16.06 -29.94
C ALA A 269 27.67 -16.62 -30.31
N GLU A 270 27.78 -17.92 -30.65
CA GLU A 270 29.07 -18.58 -30.90
C GLU A 270 29.33 -18.89 -32.40
N GLY A 271 28.52 -18.38 -33.32
CA GLY A 271 28.59 -18.70 -34.76
C GLY A 271 29.39 -17.75 -35.67
N ASP A 272 29.68 -16.51 -35.27
CA ASP A 272 30.14 -15.46 -36.22
C ASP A 272 31.60 -15.00 -36.04
N LEU A 273 32.48 -15.85 -35.51
CA LEU A 273 33.92 -15.58 -35.44
C LEU A 273 34.76 -16.73 -36.02
N ALA A 274 34.80 -16.83 -37.36
CA ALA A 274 35.97 -17.35 -38.09
C ALA A 274 35.81 -17.26 -39.63
N VAL A 275 36.76 -16.56 -40.28
CA VAL A 275 37.45 -16.96 -41.55
C VAL A 275 36.62 -16.72 -42.85
N THR A 276 37.05 -15.98 -43.90
CA THR A 276 38.35 -15.45 -44.35
C THR A 276 38.16 -14.45 -45.50
N GLU A 277 39.17 -13.59 -45.66
CA GLU A 277 39.47 -12.75 -46.84
C GLU A 277 39.56 -13.55 -48.16
N GLU A 278 39.03 -13.02 -49.27
CA GLU A 278 39.72 -13.04 -50.57
C GLU A 278 39.23 -11.97 -51.57
N ARG A 279 40.02 -10.90 -51.66
CA ARG A 279 40.53 -10.16 -52.84
C ARG A 279 39.78 -10.15 -54.21
N THR A 280 39.60 -8.92 -54.70
CA THR A 280 39.76 -8.40 -56.10
C THR A 280 38.77 -8.78 -57.22
N LYS A 281 38.05 -7.80 -57.80
CA LYS A 281 38.41 -7.01 -59.02
C LYS A 281 37.25 -6.16 -59.56
N ASP A 282 37.66 -5.06 -60.20
CA ASP A 282 36.90 -4.10 -61.01
C ASP A 282 35.76 -4.64 -61.90
N LYS A 283 34.71 -3.83 -62.05
CA LYS A 283 34.33 -3.25 -63.37
C LYS A 283 33.20 -2.21 -63.26
N LYS A 284 33.52 -1.01 -63.77
CA LYS A 284 32.57 -0.02 -64.33
C LYS A 284 31.55 -0.69 -65.26
N TYR A 285 30.30 -0.24 -65.28
CA TYR A 285 29.67 0.33 -66.48
C TYR A 285 28.38 1.09 -66.17
N SER A 286 28.26 2.23 -66.87
CA SER A 286 27.19 3.21 -66.93
C SER A 286 25.85 2.64 -67.42
N LYS A 287 24.75 3.23 -66.93
CA LYS A 287 23.71 3.89 -67.76
C LYS A 287 22.89 4.84 -66.90
#